data_AF-G0M9G2-F1
#
_entry.id   AF-G0M9G2-F1
#
_cell.length_a   1.000
_cell.length_b   1.000
_cell.length_c   1.000
_cell.angle_alpha   90.00
_cell.angle_beta   90.00
_cell.angle_gamma   90.00
#
_symmetry.space_group_name_H-M   'P 1'
#
loop_
_entity.id
_entity.type
_entity.pdbx_description
1 polymer ?
#
loop_
_entity_poly.entity_id
_entity_poly.type
_entity_poly.pdbx_seq_one_letter_code
_entity_poly.pdbx_strand_id
1 'polypeptide(L)'
;MPNYNQKAIEGHVYCWQTQRKPPNFAHDGLLKITNTEVWSLEDVKSFYDKVYRGEYTLEGDDAIEGFILCLYRQRFSTKASHAKMCKVVGEDEMKIEDVQKIYQKIDEGYNMELISLEGIMKLKDEKILNELDLKTRLSLRNTSKALRSLIDNGNYKMVSLKIAIEEERIAIKDDQDYQCVFRKQGDKCAIYDNGDYKLVKGAFWKRAEKALKLFLGVNNNMNIENLVLRTPEFFEPKLTFVDVLGRLNKKLKVNSLYFDTPHLHIMSHIAELLNCLDPHEIEKLSTPCYLPGFFANQIFGTEHWKNLKAFTCFSEAYYENLGDTFGHLNYAHFRPLGFPTIAQLIQLKEKLLQNRNLKLMKLSHGLERKEINELRTHFEQISDSKTPFHVVPATDQKTLSVFIDSSVVAFKGPCCQISFCGDIAMLGGTGSEFYGTLHKERNGDLMWYHFYY
;
A
#
# COMPACT_ATOMS: atom_id res chain seq x y z
N MET A 1 -17.68 21.34 -16.09
CA MET A 1 -19.00 21.93 -15.78
C MET A 1 -19.80 20.86 -15.07
N PRO A 2 -20.51 21.18 -13.97
CA PRO A 2 -21.34 20.20 -13.29
C PRO A 2 -22.40 19.69 -14.28
N ASN A 3 -22.64 18.39 -14.30
CA ASN A 3 -23.66 17.79 -15.15
C ASN A 3 -24.96 17.80 -14.35
N TYR A 4 -25.92 18.65 -14.71
CA TYR A 4 -27.21 18.72 -14.01
C TYR A 4 -28.22 17.81 -14.71
N ASN A 5 -29.06 17.15 -13.92
CA ASN A 5 -30.18 16.40 -14.49
C ASN A 5 -31.16 17.39 -15.12
N GLN A 6 -31.22 17.42 -16.46
CA GLN A 6 -32.07 18.36 -17.20
C GLN A 6 -33.54 18.21 -16.85
N LYS A 7 -34.02 16.98 -16.61
CA LYS A 7 -35.41 16.73 -16.19
C LYS A 7 -35.70 17.29 -14.81
N ALA A 8 -34.76 17.16 -13.87
CA ALA A 8 -34.91 17.77 -12.56
C ALA A 8 -34.94 19.31 -12.63
N ILE A 9 -34.13 19.93 -13.51
CA ILE A 9 -34.18 21.37 -13.78
C ILE A 9 -35.54 21.76 -14.37
N GLU A 10 -36.03 21.04 -15.38
CA GLU A 10 -37.37 21.26 -15.96
C GLU A 10 -38.45 21.25 -14.88
N GLY A 11 -38.47 20.23 -14.01
CA GLY A 11 -39.41 20.11 -12.91
C GLY A 11 -39.33 21.24 -11.89
N HIS A 12 -38.11 21.70 -11.58
CA HIS A 12 -37.87 22.83 -10.68
C HIS A 12 -38.42 24.14 -11.25
N VAL A 13 -38.19 24.38 -12.55
CA VAL A 13 -38.67 25.56 -13.28
C VAL A 13 -40.18 25.53 -13.45
N TYR A 14 -40.74 24.35 -13.74
CA TYR A 14 -42.18 24.10 -13.81
C TYR A 14 -42.87 24.40 -12.46
N CYS A 15 -42.23 24.08 -11.33
CA CYS A 15 -42.73 24.45 -10.00
C CYS A 15 -42.90 25.97 -9.82
N TRP A 16 -41.94 26.78 -10.26
CA TRP A 16 -42.08 28.24 -10.20
C TRP A 16 -43.14 28.79 -11.16
N GLN A 17 -43.25 28.19 -12.35
CA GLN A 17 -44.27 28.56 -13.32
C GLN A 17 -45.68 28.33 -12.77
N THR A 18 -45.94 27.17 -12.15
CA THR A 18 -47.25 26.85 -11.53
C THR A 18 -47.58 27.77 -10.35
N GLN A 19 -46.57 28.35 -9.71
CA GLN A 19 -46.69 29.37 -8.68
C GLN A 19 -46.80 30.80 -9.24
N ARG A 20 -46.91 30.94 -10.56
CA ARG A 20 -47.00 32.22 -11.30
C ARG A 20 -45.83 33.17 -11.03
N LYS A 21 -44.63 32.63 -10.78
CA LYS A 21 -43.41 33.43 -10.70
C LYS A 21 -42.95 33.80 -12.11
N PRO A 22 -42.38 35.00 -12.34
CA PRO A 22 -41.91 35.38 -13.67
C PRO A 22 -40.61 34.65 -14.07
N PRO A 23 -40.29 34.53 -15.38
CA PRO A 23 -39.07 33.85 -15.86
C PRO A 23 -37.77 34.34 -15.21
N ASN A 24 -37.63 35.66 -15.01
CA ASN A 24 -36.44 36.23 -14.36
C ASN A 24 -36.24 35.67 -12.93
N PHE A 25 -37.33 35.49 -12.18
CA PHE A 25 -37.26 34.91 -10.84
C PHE A 25 -36.79 33.45 -10.88
N ALA A 26 -37.25 32.68 -11.86
CA ALA A 26 -36.83 31.29 -12.04
C ALA A 26 -35.36 31.19 -12.47
N HIS A 27 -34.90 32.05 -13.37
CA HIS A 27 -33.49 32.12 -13.77
C HIS A 27 -32.57 32.50 -12.60
N ASP A 28 -32.89 33.58 -11.87
CA ASP A 28 -32.15 33.98 -10.67
C ASP A 28 -32.14 32.87 -9.60
N GLY A 29 -33.28 32.19 -9.45
CA GLY A 29 -33.46 31.07 -8.55
C GLY A 29 -32.57 29.87 -8.92
N LEU A 30 -32.53 29.49 -10.20
CA LEU A 30 -31.63 28.44 -10.70
C LEU A 30 -30.19 28.81 -10.43
N LEU A 31 -29.77 30.02 -10.82
CA LEU A 31 -28.39 30.48 -10.66
C LEU A 31 -27.94 30.44 -9.19
N LYS A 32 -28.80 30.86 -8.26
CA LYS A 32 -28.52 30.79 -6.82
C LYS A 32 -28.40 29.35 -6.31
N ILE A 33 -29.11 28.42 -6.93
CA ILE A 33 -29.16 27.01 -6.52
C ILE A 33 -27.97 26.23 -7.06
N THR A 34 -27.61 26.46 -8.32
CA THR A 34 -26.57 25.71 -9.05
C THR A 34 -25.22 26.42 -8.98
N ASN A 35 -25.18 27.65 -8.47
CA ASN A 35 -24.00 28.55 -8.46
C ASN A 35 -23.36 28.76 -9.85
N THR A 36 -24.07 28.37 -10.92
CA THR A 36 -23.62 28.41 -12.32
C THR A 36 -24.82 28.52 -13.24
N GLU A 37 -24.69 29.19 -14.39
CA GLU A 37 -25.80 29.29 -15.35
C GLU A 37 -26.01 27.94 -16.04
N VAL A 38 -27.06 27.23 -15.65
CA VAL A 38 -27.42 25.92 -16.23
C VAL A 38 -28.36 26.05 -17.42
N TRP A 39 -29.25 27.06 -17.37
CA TRP A 39 -30.13 27.50 -18.45
C TRP A 39 -30.01 29.02 -18.55
N SER A 40 -29.93 29.53 -19.78
CA SER A 40 -30.00 30.97 -20.00
C SER A 40 -31.40 31.50 -19.68
N LEU A 41 -31.53 32.82 -19.53
CA LEU A 41 -32.84 33.44 -19.34
C LEU A 41 -33.78 33.15 -20.54
N GLU A 42 -33.24 33.10 -21.75
CA GLU A 42 -33.95 32.75 -22.98
C GLU A 42 -34.45 31.30 -22.96
N ASP A 43 -33.65 30.36 -22.44
CA ASP A 43 -34.08 28.97 -22.25
C ASP A 43 -35.25 28.86 -21.26
N VAL A 44 -35.18 29.59 -20.14
CA VAL A 44 -36.26 29.64 -19.15
C VAL A 44 -37.54 30.24 -19.76
N LYS A 45 -37.44 31.33 -20.52
CA LYS A 45 -38.59 31.93 -21.23
C LYS A 45 -39.18 30.96 -22.24
N SER A 46 -38.34 30.31 -23.05
CA SER A 46 -38.76 29.31 -24.04
C SER A 46 -39.50 28.15 -23.37
N PHE A 47 -38.99 27.68 -22.21
CA PHE A 47 -39.65 26.64 -21.44
C PHE A 47 -41.01 27.09 -20.87
N TYR A 48 -41.09 28.31 -20.34
CA TYR A 48 -42.37 28.89 -19.88
C TYR A 48 -43.41 28.96 -20.99
N ASP A 49 -43.00 29.37 -22.19
CA ASP A 49 -43.89 29.43 -23.36
C ASP A 49 -44.40 28.04 -23.74
N LYS A 50 -43.55 27.00 -23.70
CA LYS A 50 -43.96 25.61 -23.92
C LYS A 50 -45.02 25.18 -22.91
N VAL A 51 -44.81 25.45 -21.61
CA VAL A 51 -45.78 25.13 -20.57
C VAL A 51 -47.09 25.90 -20.77
N TYR A 52 -47.04 27.18 -21.13
CA TYR A 52 -48.22 28.00 -21.38
C TYR A 52 -49.04 27.50 -22.58
N ARG A 53 -48.36 27.05 -23.65
CA ARG A 53 -48.99 26.44 -24.82
C ARG A 53 -49.50 25.01 -24.58
N GLY A 54 -49.24 24.43 -23.41
CA GLY A 54 -49.58 23.04 -23.09
C GLY A 54 -48.70 22.01 -23.82
N GLU A 55 -47.53 22.43 -24.33
CA GLU A 55 -46.55 21.57 -25.02
C GLU A 55 -45.66 20.80 -24.04
N TYR A 56 -45.81 21.04 -22.74
CA TYR A 56 -45.06 20.35 -21.69
C TYR A 56 -45.98 19.98 -20.53
N THR A 57 -45.95 18.70 -20.18
CA THR A 57 -46.58 18.13 -18.98
C THR A 57 -45.49 17.63 -18.04
N LEU A 58 -45.70 17.78 -16.74
CA LEU A 58 -44.76 17.29 -15.74
C LEU A 58 -44.85 15.77 -15.65
N GLU A 59 -43.93 15.06 -16.31
CA GLU A 59 -43.86 13.61 -16.35
C GLU A 59 -42.44 13.09 -16.15
N GLY A 60 -42.33 11.86 -15.62
CA GLY A 60 -41.05 11.21 -15.33
C GLY A 60 -40.50 11.51 -13.93
N ASP A 61 -39.91 10.50 -13.32
CA ASP A 61 -39.46 10.52 -11.91
C ASP A 61 -38.52 11.69 -11.61
N ASP A 62 -37.56 11.97 -12.49
CA ASP A 62 -36.58 13.04 -12.30
C ASP A 62 -37.21 14.44 -12.30
N ALA A 63 -38.21 14.69 -13.15
CA ALA A 63 -38.92 15.97 -13.20
C ALA A 63 -39.81 16.15 -11.97
N ILE A 64 -40.46 15.07 -11.52
CA ILE A 64 -41.25 15.05 -10.28
C ILE A 64 -40.34 15.32 -9.06
N GLU A 65 -39.19 14.66 -8.96
CA GLU A 65 -38.21 14.89 -7.89
C GLU A 65 -37.69 16.34 -7.91
N GLY A 66 -37.39 16.89 -9.09
CA GLY A 66 -36.98 18.29 -9.27
C GLY A 66 -38.03 19.30 -8.79
N PHE A 67 -39.30 19.04 -9.07
CA PHE A 67 -40.43 19.85 -8.59
C PHE A 67 -40.55 19.79 -7.06
N ILE A 68 -40.47 18.58 -6.48
CA ILE A 68 -40.59 18.39 -5.04
C ILE A 68 -39.42 19.03 -4.28
N LEU A 69 -38.21 18.95 -4.83
CA LEU A 69 -37.05 19.65 -4.29
C LEU A 69 -37.25 21.18 -4.29
N CYS A 70 -37.90 21.74 -5.32
CA CYS A 70 -38.26 23.16 -5.33
C CYS A 70 -39.14 23.52 -4.13
N LEU A 71 -40.19 22.73 -3.88
CA LEU A 71 -41.08 22.93 -2.74
C LEU A 71 -40.39 22.75 -1.39
N TYR A 72 -39.51 21.75 -1.27
CA TYR A 72 -38.72 21.51 -0.06
C TYR A 72 -37.87 22.75 0.29
N ARG A 73 -37.18 23.34 -0.70
CA ARG A 73 -36.33 24.52 -0.51
C ARG A 73 -37.12 25.77 -0.15
N GLN A 74 -38.36 25.86 -0.63
CA GLN A 74 -39.32 26.88 -0.23
C GLN A 74 -39.93 26.62 1.16
N ARG A 75 -39.45 25.58 1.88
CA ARG A 75 -39.87 25.20 3.24
C ARG A 75 -41.34 24.78 3.34
N PHE A 76 -41.91 24.22 2.26
CA PHE A 76 -43.22 23.57 2.37
C PHE A 76 -43.10 22.27 3.18
N SER A 77 -44.15 21.94 3.95
CA SER A 77 -44.24 20.63 4.62
C SER A 77 -44.57 19.54 3.60
N THR A 78 -44.26 18.28 3.93
CA THR A 78 -44.59 17.11 3.08
C THR A 78 -46.06 17.11 2.66
N LYS A 79 -47.00 17.38 3.59
CA LYS A 79 -48.43 17.49 3.31
C LYS A 79 -48.76 18.61 2.33
N ALA A 80 -48.16 19.79 2.51
CA ALA A 80 -48.39 20.93 1.63
C ALA A 80 -47.81 20.69 0.23
N SER A 81 -46.68 19.99 0.16
CA SER A 81 -46.04 19.63 -1.11
C SER A 81 -46.81 18.57 -1.87
N HIS A 82 -47.31 17.54 -1.17
CA HIS A 82 -48.22 16.55 -1.73
C HIS A 82 -49.49 17.20 -2.31
N ALA A 83 -50.15 18.06 -1.53
CA ALA A 83 -51.33 18.79 -2.01
C ALA A 83 -51.05 19.68 -3.24
N LYS A 84 -49.83 20.22 -3.38
CA LYS A 84 -49.42 20.96 -4.56
C LYS A 84 -49.12 20.06 -5.75
N MET A 85 -48.50 18.90 -5.53
CA MET A 85 -48.26 17.90 -6.57
C MET A 85 -49.57 17.35 -7.13
N CYS A 86 -50.55 16.99 -6.28
CA CYS A 86 -51.86 16.49 -6.73
C CYS A 86 -52.60 17.50 -7.63
N LYS A 87 -52.39 18.80 -7.45
CA LYS A 87 -52.96 19.83 -8.34
C LYS A 87 -52.30 19.88 -9.72
N VAL A 88 -51.08 19.37 -9.83
CA VAL A 88 -50.26 19.41 -11.04
C VAL A 88 -50.38 18.11 -11.84
N VAL A 89 -50.28 16.96 -11.17
CA VAL A 89 -50.29 15.64 -11.81
C VAL A 89 -51.63 14.88 -11.66
N GLY A 90 -52.52 15.33 -10.76
CA GLY A 90 -53.79 14.65 -10.45
C GLY A 90 -53.79 14.01 -9.06
N GLU A 91 -54.97 13.87 -8.46
CA GLU A 91 -55.12 13.40 -7.07
C GLU A 91 -54.68 11.93 -6.87
N ASP A 92 -54.80 11.09 -7.90
CA ASP A 92 -54.51 9.65 -7.82
C ASP A 92 -53.08 9.28 -8.24
N GLU A 93 -52.30 10.19 -8.81
CA GLU A 93 -50.99 9.86 -9.40
C GLU A 93 -49.84 9.81 -8.40
N MET A 94 -49.95 10.50 -7.26
CA MET A 94 -48.85 10.58 -6.29
C MET A 94 -49.34 10.41 -4.85
N LYS A 95 -48.77 9.44 -4.14
CA LYS A 95 -49.07 9.22 -2.71
C LYS A 95 -48.19 10.11 -1.83
N ILE A 96 -48.69 10.45 -0.65
CA ILE A 96 -47.94 11.29 0.30
C ILE A 96 -46.64 10.62 0.76
N GLU A 97 -46.62 9.28 0.84
CA GLU A 97 -45.44 8.50 1.19
C GLU A 97 -44.31 8.66 0.17
N ASP A 98 -44.64 8.88 -1.11
CA ASP A 98 -43.63 9.06 -2.16
C ASP A 98 -42.97 10.45 -2.04
N VAL A 99 -43.76 11.49 -1.73
CA VAL A 99 -43.22 12.81 -1.39
C VAL A 99 -42.35 12.75 -0.13
N GLN A 100 -42.76 11.98 0.87
CA GLN A 100 -41.99 11.79 2.11
C GLN A 100 -40.64 11.12 1.85
N LYS A 101 -40.59 10.08 1.02
CA LYS A 101 -39.34 9.42 0.63
C LYS A 101 -38.38 10.39 -0.06
N ILE A 102 -38.89 11.25 -0.95
CA ILE A 102 -38.06 12.23 -1.64
C ILE A 102 -37.52 13.28 -0.65
N TYR A 103 -38.33 13.74 0.31
CA TYR A 103 -37.85 14.63 1.39
C TYR A 103 -36.72 13.98 2.20
N GLN A 104 -36.88 12.71 2.56
CA GLN A 104 -35.84 11.97 3.27
C GLN A 104 -34.55 11.86 2.45
N LYS A 105 -34.64 11.53 1.14
CA LYS A 105 -33.47 11.52 0.24
C LYS A 105 -32.76 12.88 0.23
N ILE A 106 -33.52 13.99 0.21
CA ILE A 106 -32.96 15.35 0.23
C ILE A 106 -32.25 15.64 1.55
N ASP A 107 -32.85 15.27 2.68
CA ASP A 107 -32.24 15.40 4.01
C ASP A 107 -30.95 14.56 4.12
N GLU A 108 -30.88 13.42 3.44
CA GLU A 108 -29.70 12.55 3.32
C GLU A 108 -28.64 13.05 2.32
N GLY A 109 -28.88 14.19 1.64
CA GLY A 109 -27.90 14.86 0.78
C GLY A 109 -28.15 14.76 -0.73
N TYR A 110 -29.30 14.24 -1.16
CA TYR A 110 -29.68 14.26 -2.59
C TYR A 110 -29.81 15.70 -3.13
N ASN A 111 -29.22 15.97 -4.30
CA ASN A 111 -29.31 17.24 -5.01
C ASN A 111 -29.56 17.02 -6.53
N MET A 112 -29.85 18.09 -7.29
CA MET A 112 -30.07 18.02 -8.75
C MET A 112 -28.79 17.83 -9.57
N GLU A 113 -27.62 17.79 -8.92
CA GLU A 113 -26.38 17.48 -9.60
C GLU A 113 -26.39 15.99 -9.89
N LEU A 114 -26.17 15.58 -11.15
CA LEU A 114 -25.72 14.22 -11.38
C LEU A 114 -24.45 14.09 -10.55
N ILE A 115 -24.48 13.24 -9.52
CA ILE A 115 -23.30 13.04 -8.68
C ILE A 115 -22.26 12.44 -9.62
N SER A 116 -21.40 13.30 -10.16
CA SER A 116 -20.29 12.87 -10.99
C SER A 116 -19.49 11.85 -10.17
N LEU A 117 -18.79 10.93 -10.82
CA LEU A 117 -17.86 10.03 -10.12
C LEU A 117 -16.91 10.85 -9.20
N GLU A 118 -16.55 12.05 -9.64
CA GLU A 118 -15.83 13.05 -8.86
C GLU A 118 -16.62 13.54 -7.62
N GLY A 119 -17.92 13.80 -7.73
CA GLY A 119 -18.81 14.12 -6.61
C GLY A 119 -18.93 12.97 -5.61
N ILE A 120 -19.11 11.73 -6.07
CA ILE A 120 -19.18 10.53 -5.20
C ILE A 120 -17.86 10.37 -4.44
N MET A 121 -16.73 10.52 -5.12
CA MET A 121 -15.40 10.42 -4.49
C MET A 121 -15.08 11.64 -3.62
N LYS A 122 -15.62 12.83 -3.91
CA LYS A 122 -15.51 14.04 -3.07
C LYS A 122 -16.38 14.00 -1.82
N LEU A 123 -17.43 13.18 -1.80
CA LEU A 123 -18.21 12.90 -0.58
C LEU A 123 -17.41 12.06 0.44
N LYS A 124 -16.14 11.74 0.14
CA LYS A 124 -15.09 11.32 1.08
C LYS A 124 -15.56 10.24 2.06
N ASP A 125 -15.87 9.07 1.55
CA ASP A 125 -15.56 7.90 2.36
C ASP A 125 -14.09 7.52 2.10
N GLU A 126 -13.20 7.88 3.02
CA GLU A 126 -11.79 7.46 2.98
C GLU A 126 -11.69 5.94 2.86
N LYS A 127 -12.71 5.20 3.33
CA LYS A 127 -12.79 3.75 3.16
C LYS A 127 -12.81 3.37 1.68
N ILE A 128 -13.64 4.01 0.85
CA ILE A 128 -13.71 3.69 -0.58
C ILE A 128 -12.34 3.82 -1.22
N LEU A 129 -11.63 4.93 -0.97
CA LEU A 129 -10.28 5.13 -1.50
C LEU A 129 -9.32 4.04 -1.00
N ASN A 130 -9.35 3.73 0.30
CA ASN A 130 -8.46 2.73 0.90
C ASN A 130 -8.70 1.32 0.35
N GLU A 131 -9.92 0.98 -0.08
CA GLU A 131 -10.25 -0.30 -0.71
C GLU A 131 -9.90 -0.36 -2.21
N LEU A 132 -9.52 0.76 -2.85
CA LEU A 132 -9.16 0.73 -4.27
C LEU A 132 -7.82 0.04 -4.51
N ASP A 133 -7.83 -0.90 -5.45
CA ASP A 133 -6.62 -1.54 -5.96
C ASP A 133 -5.71 -0.59 -6.76
N LEU A 134 -4.46 -1.01 -6.97
CA LEU A 134 -3.46 -0.21 -7.66
C LEU A 134 -3.90 0.14 -9.09
N LYS A 135 -4.51 -0.80 -9.81
CA LYS A 135 -4.97 -0.63 -11.20
C LYS A 135 -6.07 0.43 -11.30
N THR A 136 -7.04 0.38 -10.40
CA THR A 136 -8.17 1.29 -10.32
C THR A 136 -7.69 2.68 -9.91
N ARG A 137 -6.78 2.77 -8.93
CA ARG A 137 -6.13 4.04 -8.55
C ARG A 137 -5.40 4.68 -9.73
N LEU A 138 -4.61 3.91 -10.48
CA LEU A 138 -3.93 4.38 -11.69
C LEU A 138 -4.92 4.86 -12.76
N SER A 139 -5.99 4.09 -12.98
CA SER A 139 -7.03 4.42 -13.95
C SER A 139 -7.70 5.74 -13.58
N LEU A 140 -8.17 5.89 -12.34
CA LEU A 140 -8.81 7.11 -11.82
C LEU A 140 -7.88 8.33 -11.88
N ARG A 141 -6.61 8.14 -11.52
CA ARG A 141 -5.57 9.18 -11.59
C ARG A 141 -5.32 9.68 -13.02
N ASN A 142 -5.51 8.81 -14.01
CA ASN A 142 -5.35 9.16 -15.43
C ASN A 142 -6.62 9.81 -16.03
N THR A 143 -7.79 9.62 -15.42
CA THR A 143 -9.08 10.11 -15.94
C THR A 143 -9.26 11.63 -15.84
N SER A 144 -8.99 12.25 -14.68
CA SER A 144 -9.18 13.71 -14.50
C SER A 144 -8.20 14.33 -13.51
N LYS A 145 -8.01 15.66 -13.59
CA LYS A 145 -7.16 16.41 -12.64
C LYS A 145 -7.67 16.31 -11.20
N ALA A 146 -8.98 16.32 -11.01
CA ALA A 146 -9.59 16.23 -9.69
C ALA A 146 -9.41 14.84 -9.07
N LEU A 147 -9.70 13.78 -9.84
CA LEU A 147 -9.47 12.40 -9.42
C LEU A 147 -7.98 12.15 -9.13
N ARG A 148 -7.09 12.68 -9.98
CA ARG A 148 -5.64 12.67 -9.71
C ARG A 148 -5.31 13.29 -8.37
N SER A 149 -5.81 14.50 -8.08
CA SER A 149 -5.56 15.14 -6.79
C SER A 149 -6.11 14.34 -5.61
N LEU A 150 -7.26 13.66 -5.77
CA LEU A 150 -7.83 12.80 -4.73
C LEU A 150 -6.95 11.56 -4.49
N ILE A 151 -6.55 10.87 -5.56
CA ILE A 151 -5.70 9.68 -5.47
C ILE A 151 -4.30 10.02 -4.96
N ASP A 152 -3.71 11.13 -5.41
CA ASP A 152 -2.37 11.58 -5.03
C ASP A 152 -2.30 11.94 -3.53
N ASN A 153 -3.40 12.44 -2.95
CA ASN A 153 -3.45 12.90 -1.55
C ASN A 153 -4.11 11.89 -0.58
N GLY A 154 -4.84 10.91 -1.07
CA GLY A 154 -5.46 9.88 -0.23
C GLY A 154 -4.41 9.02 0.48
N ASN A 155 -4.82 8.23 1.47
CA ASN A 155 -3.93 7.20 2.02
C ASN A 155 -3.96 5.95 1.12
N TYR A 156 -2.85 5.23 1.07
CA TYR A 156 -2.80 3.93 0.42
C TYR A 156 -1.88 3.00 1.19
N LYS A 157 -2.46 1.92 1.73
CA LYS A 157 -1.69 0.86 2.36
C LYS A 157 -1.60 -0.32 1.39
N MET A 158 -0.39 -0.71 1.04
CA MET A 158 -0.11 -1.89 0.22
C MET A 158 0.53 -2.96 1.10
N VAL A 159 0.03 -4.19 1.06
CA VAL A 159 0.56 -5.26 1.90
C VAL A 159 1.88 -5.77 1.33
N SER A 160 1.97 -5.90 0.00
CA SER A 160 3.21 -6.33 -0.64
C SER A 160 3.41 -5.73 -2.01
N LEU A 161 4.63 -5.29 -2.28
CA LEU A 161 5.09 -4.93 -3.61
C LEU A 161 6.31 -5.77 -3.96
N LYS A 162 6.22 -6.55 -5.04
CA LYS A 162 7.33 -7.35 -5.57
C LYS A 162 7.80 -6.73 -6.89
N ILE A 163 9.09 -6.40 -6.96
CA ILE A 163 9.73 -5.87 -8.17
C ILE A 163 10.92 -6.75 -8.52
N ALA A 164 10.89 -7.33 -9.71
CA ALA A 164 11.99 -8.11 -10.27
C ALA A 164 12.55 -7.37 -11.49
N ILE A 165 13.86 -7.12 -11.49
CA ILE A 165 14.58 -6.49 -12.61
C ILE A 165 15.56 -7.51 -13.19
N GLU A 166 15.35 -7.89 -14.44
CA GLU A 166 16.17 -8.81 -15.24
C GLU A 166 16.66 -8.09 -16.51
N GLU A 167 17.56 -8.71 -17.28
CA GLU A 167 18.17 -8.08 -18.47
C GLU A 167 17.19 -7.59 -19.52
N GLU A 168 16.16 -8.39 -19.78
CA GLU A 168 15.20 -8.10 -20.83
C GLU A 168 13.78 -7.98 -20.27
N ARG A 169 13.64 -7.92 -18.94
CA ARG A 169 12.36 -7.99 -18.27
C ARG A 169 12.34 -7.22 -16.96
N ILE A 170 11.26 -6.47 -16.74
CA ILE A 170 10.94 -5.90 -15.42
C ILE A 170 9.52 -6.35 -15.07
N ALA A 171 9.36 -7.00 -13.93
CA ALA A 171 8.07 -7.45 -13.42
C ALA A 171 7.72 -6.72 -12.13
N ILE A 172 6.47 -6.28 -12.04
CA ILE A 172 5.87 -5.62 -10.88
C ILE A 172 4.64 -6.44 -10.51
N LYS A 173 4.51 -6.80 -9.24
CA LYS A 173 3.36 -7.51 -8.71
C LYS A 173 2.98 -6.95 -7.34
N ASP A 174 1.70 -6.75 -7.10
CA ASP A 174 1.19 -6.38 -5.76
C ASP A 174 0.51 -7.56 -5.05
N ASP A 175 -0.07 -7.29 -3.89
CA ASP A 175 -0.83 -8.26 -3.09
C ASP A 175 -2.27 -8.52 -3.57
N GLN A 176 -2.77 -7.77 -4.54
CA GLN A 176 -4.16 -7.81 -5.04
C GLN A 176 -4.24 -8.35 -6.47
N ASP A 177 -3.36 -9.30 -6.79
CA ASP A 177 -3.22 -9.95 -8.10
C ASP A 177 -2.86 -9.02 -9.27
N TYR A 178 -2.54 -7.74 -9.02
CA TYR A 178 -2.04 -6.87 -10.08
C TYR A 178 -0.67 -7.35 -10.55
N GLN A 179 -0.52 -7.50 -11.87
CA GLN A 179 0.75 -7.85 -12.48
C GLN A 179 1.03 -6.99 -13.71
N CYS A 180 2.19 -6.35 -13.72
CA CYS A 180 2.71 -5.63 -14.88
C CYS A 180 4.10 -6.15 -15.25
N VAL A 181 4.28 -6.58 -16.50
CA VAL A 181 5.56 -7.06 -17.03
C VAL A 181 5.95 -6.26 -18.26
N PHE A 182 7.12 -5.63 -18.19
CA PHE A 182 7.80 -5.04 -19.33
C PHE A 182 8.78 -6.07 -19.86
N ARG A 183 8.82 -6.27 -21.18
CA ARG A 183 9.79 -7.16 -21.83
C ARG A 183 10.39 -6.47 -23.06
N LYS A 184 11.71 -6.56 -23.22
CA LYS A 184 12.41 -6.08 -24.42
C LYS A 184 12.08 -6.98 -25.61
N GLN A 185 11.73 -6.38 -26.75
CA GLN A 185 11.45 -7.09 -27.98
C GLN A 185 12.00 -6.28 -29.16
N GLY A 186 13.29 -6.48 -29.48
CA GLY A 186 14.00 -5.67 -30.46
C GLY A 186 14.11 -4.19 -30.03
N ASP A 187 13.65 -3.28 -30.89
CA ASP A 187 13.56 -1.83 -30.62
C ASP A 187 12.24 -1.42 -29.92
N LYS A 188 11.43 -2.42 -29.53
CA LYS A 188 10.12 -2.24 -28.90
C LYS A 188 10.13 -2.77 -27.46
N CYS A 189 9.09 -2.37 -26.73
CA CYS A 189 8.77 -2.85 -25.40
C CYS A 189 7.41 -3.55 -25.46
N ALA A 190 7.40 -4.86 -25.20
CA ALA A 190 6.17 -5.57 -24.89
C ALA A 190 5.76 -5.23 -23.44
N ILE A 191 4.49 -4.95 -23.24
CA ILE A 191 3.90 -4.62 -21.94
C ILE A 191 2.73 -5.57 -21.74
N TYR A 192 2.79 -6.35 -20.65
CA TYR A 192 1.73 -7.21 -20.18
C TYR A 192 1.16 -6.58 -18.92
N ASP A 193 -0.03 -6.01 -18.98
CA ASP A 193 -0.68 -5.29 -17.89
C ASP A 193 -1.97 -6.02 -17.50
N ASN A 194 -1.88 -6.88 -16.49
CA ASN A 194 -2.99 -7.66 -15.96
C ASN A 194 -3.77 -8.44 -17.04
N GLY A 195 -3.04 -9.10 -17.94
CA GLY A 195 -3.58 -9.86 -19.08
C GLY A 195 -3.60 -9.08 -20.40
N ASP A 196 -3.59 -7.74 -20.37
CA ASP A 196 -3.56 -6.94 -21.59
C ASP A 196 -2.16 -6.90 -22.20
N TYR A 197 -2.05 -7.24 -23.48
CA TYR A 197 -0.80 -7.14 -24.23
C TYR A 197 -0.74 -5.88 -25.08
N LYS A 198 0.36 -5.13 -24.97
CA LYS A 198 0.66 -3.98 -25.83
C LYS A 198 2.11 -4.01 -26.27
N LEU A 199 2.35 -3.88 -27.57
CA LEU A 199 3.68 -3.72 -28.13
C LEU A 199 3.90 -2.25 -28.51
N VAL A 200 4.87 -1.61 -27.87
CA VAL A 200 5.08 -0.16 -28.03
C VAL A 200 6.50 0.14 -28.49
N LYS A 201 6.64 1.06 -29.45
CA LYS A 201 7.95 1.52 -29.93
C LYS A 201 8.70 2.31 -28.84
N GLY A 202 10.00 2.07 -28.74
CA GLY A 202 10.92 2.81 -27.88
C GLY A 202 11.69 1.93 -26.90
N ALA A 203 12.72 2.52 -26.28
CA ALA A 203 13.61 1.83 -25.36
C ALA A 203 12.85 1.26 -24.15
N PHE A 204 12.92 -0.07 -24.00
CA PHE A 204 12.34 -0.85 -22.90
C PHE A 204 12.61 -0.23 -21.52
N TRP A 205 13.86 0.05 -21.18
CA TRP A 205 14.25 0.60 -19.87
C TRP A 205 13.57 1.93 -19.54
N LYS A 206 13.49 2.85 -20.51
CA LYS A 206 12.84 4.15 -20.31
C LYS A 206 11.34 4.01 -20.05
N ARG A 207 10.70 3.02 -20.67
CA ARG A 207 9.27 2.73 -20.46
C ARG A 207 9.03 2.15 -19.09
N ALA A 208 9.81 1.14 -18.70
CA ALA A 208 9.71 0.51 -17.39
C ALA A 208 10.02 1.50 -16.24
N GLU A 209 11.06 2.33 -16.39
CA GLU A 209 11.38 3.39 -15.41
C GLU A 209 10.19 4.36 -15.25
N LYS A 210 9.62 4.85 -16.37
CA LYS A 210 8.47 5.76 -16.33
C LYS A 210 7.27 5.11 -15.64
N ALA A 211 7.02 3.83 -15.91
CA ALA A 211 5.93 3.10 -15.29
C ALA A 211 6.17 2.91 -13.79
N LEU A 212 7.36 2.45 -13.37
CA LEU A 212 7.71 2.32 -11.95
C LEU A 212 7.58 3.64 -11.18
N LYS A 213 8.04 4.76 -11.77
CA LYS A 213 7.83 6.09 -11.18
C LYS A 213 6.35 6.44 -11.05
N LEU A 214 5.53 6.05 -12.02
CA LEU A 214 4.09 6.24 -11.93
C LEU A 214 3.52 5.38 -10.81
N PHE A 215 3.86 4.09 -10.72
CA PHE A 215 3.39 3.15 -9.68
C PHE A 215 3.75 3.62 -8.27
N LEU A 216 5.02 3.97 -8.07
CA LEU A 216 5.52 4.37 -6.76
C LEU A 216 5.21 5.83 -6.41
N GLY A 217 4.89 6.63 -7.43
CA GLY A 217 4.45 8.01 -7.32
C GLY A 217 2.93 8.20 -7.44
N VAL A 218 2.12 7.13 -7.44
CA VAL A 218 0.65 7.23 -7.54
C VAL A 218 0.08 8.04 -6.38
N ASN A 219 0.71 7.97 -5.21
CA ASN A 219 0.13 8.46 -3.99
C ASN A 219 1.23 8.98 -3.06
N ASN A 220 1.12 10.21 -2.58
CA ASN A 220 2.12 10.86 -1.72
C ASN A 220 2.24 10.18 -0.34
N ASN A 221 1.16 9.57 0.14
CA ASN A 221 1.04 8.90 1.44
C ASN A 221 0.97 7.37 1.33
N MET A 222 1.56 6.80 0.27
CA MET A 222 1.68 5.35 0.13
C MET A 222 2.58 4.75 1.21
N ASN A 223 2.07 3.74 1.92
CA ASN A 223 2.81 2.91 2.87
C ASN A 223 2.83 1.45 2.38
N ILE A 224 4.02 0.90 2.21
CA ILE A 224 4.23 -0.48 1.75
C ILE A 224 4.67 -1.32 2.94
N GLU A 225 3.88 -2.32 3.30
CA GLU A 225 4.23 -3.20 4.41
C GLU A 225 5.43 -4.10 4.06
N ASN A 226 5.44 -4.71 2.87
CA ASN A 226 6.52 -5.59 2.42
C ASN A 226 6.98 -5.25 1.00
N LEU A 227 8.16 -4.63 0.88
CA LEU A 227 8.82 -4.40 -0.41
C LEU A 227 9.83 -5.52 -0.69
N VAL A 228 9.66 -6.21 -1.81
CA VAL A 228 10.51 -7.32 -2.26
C VAL A 228 11.20 -6.90 -3.56
N LEU A 229 12.52 -6.85 -3.54
CA LEU A 229 13.36 -6.48 -4.67
C LEU A 229 14.21 -7.67 -5.11
N ARG A 230 14.16 -8.03 -6.39
CA ARG A 230 14.94 -9.15 -6.94
C ARG A 230 15.72 -8.72 -8.18
N THR A 231 16.99 -9.12 -8.25
CA THR A 231 17.82 -9.07 -9.46
C THR A 231 18.54 -10.40 -9.66
N PRO A 232 18.65 -10.93 -10.89
CA PRO A 232 19.36 -12.18 -11.13
C PRO A 232 20.88 -12.05 -10.88
N GLU A 233 21.52 -13.20 -10.64
CA GLU A 233 22.93 -13.31 -10.21
C GLU A 233 23.95 -12.80 -11.23
N PHE A 234 23.68 -12.94 -12.52
CA PHE A 234 24.65 -12.71 -13.61
C PHE A 234 24.38 -11.45 -14.43
N PHE A 235 23.77 -10.42 -13.84
CA PHE A 235 23.32 -9.25 -14.58
C PHE A 235 23.77 -7.94 -13.92
N GLU A 236 24.43 -7.08 -14.71
CA GLU A 236 24.61 -5.67 -14.37
C GLU A 236 23.46 -4.85 -14.96
N PRO A 237 22.48 -4.43 -14.13
CA PRO A 237 21.35 -3.69 -14.63
C PRO A 237 21.73 -2.32 -15.16
N LYS A 238 21.30 -2.04 -16.40
CA LYS A 238 21.30 -0.67 -16.96
C LYS A 238 20.35 0.27 -16.19
N LEU A 239 19.42 -0.28 -15.43
CA LEU A 239 18.48 0.44 -14.57
C LEU A 239 18.52 -0.17 -13.17
N THR A 240 19.07 0.55 -12.22
CA THR A 240 19.13 0.12 -10.83
C THR A 240 17.85 0.50 -10.10
N PHE A 241 17.58 -0.12 -8.95
CA PHE A 241 16.48 0.34 -8.08
C PHE A 241 16.69 1.80 -7.65
N VAL A 242 17.93 2.24 -7.47
CA VAL A 242 18.28 3.62 -7.14
C VAL A 242 17.89 4.59 -8.25
N ASP A 243 18.13 4.24 -9.53
CA ASP A 243 17.73 5.09 -10.66
C ASP A 243 16.23 5.36 -10.67
N VAL A 244 15.44 4.38 -10.25
CA VAL A 244 13.99 4.46 -10.20
C VAL A 244 13.54 5.23 -8.95
N LEU A 245 14.04 4.81 -7.79
CA LEU A 245 13.60 5.26 -6.48
C LEU A 245 14.19 6.60 -6.06
N GLY A 246 15.46 6.84 -6.36
CA GLY A 246 16.16 8.10 -6.06
C GLY A 246 15.64 9.28 -6.88
N ARG A 247 14.89 9.01 -7.95
CA ARG A 247 14.20 10.03 -8.76
C ARG A 247 12.76 10.28 -8.33
N LEU A 248 12.28 9.64 -7.26
CA LEU A 248 11.00 9.99 -6.66
C LEU A 248 11.18 11.29 -5.88
N ASN A 249 10.17 12.18 -5.94
CA ASN A 249 10.20 13.47 -5.24
C ASN A 249 10.04 13.35 -3.72
N LYS A 250 10.04 12.12 -3.18
CA LYS A 250 9.78 11.81 -1.79
C LYS A 250 10.42 10.47 -1.41
N LYS A 251 10.64 10.29 -0.11
CA LYS A 251 11.03 9.00 0.45
C LYS A 251 9.83 8.05 0.53
N LEU A 252 10.06 6.77 0.23
CA LEU A 252 9.02 5.75 0.36
C LEU A 252 8.90 5.27 1.80
N LYS A 253 7.66 5.14 2.29
CA LYS A 253 7.36 4.54 3.58
C LYS A 253 7.26 3.03 3.40
N VAL A 254 8.25 2.29 3.90
CA VAL A 254 8.36 0.85 3.74
C VAL A 254 8.63 0.23 5.11
N ASN A 255 7.80 -0.70 5.57
CA ASN A 255 8.00 -1.36 6.87
C ASN A 255 9.05 -2.49 6.82
N SER A 256 8.96 -3.33 5.80
CA SER A 256 9.84 -4.49 5.62
C SER A 256 10.45 -4.48 4.22
N LEU A 257 11.78 -4.52 4.16
CA LEU A 257 12.53 -4.64 2.91
C LEU A 257 13.16 -6.03 2.80
N TYR A 258 12.80 -6.75 1.75
CA TYR A 258 13.50 -7.94 1.30
C TYR A 258 14.25 -7.61 0.00
N PHE A 259 15.54 -7.89 -0.06
CA PHE A 259 16.31 -7.78 -1.30
C PHE A 259 17.12 -9.04 -1.58
N ASP A 260 17.04 -9.51 -2.82
CA ASP A 260 17.81 -10.63 -3.37
C ASP A 260 18.56 -10.14 -4.61
N THR A 261 19.80 -9.72 -4.38
CA THR A 261 20.69 -9.16 -5.39
C THR A 261 22.09 -9.78 -5.22
N PRO A 262 22.38 -10.94 -5.83
CA PRO A 262 23.63 -11.67 -5.61
C PRO A 262 24.87 -10.89 -6.07
N HIS A 263 24.69 -9.91 -6.95
CA HIS A 263 25.76 -9.18 -7.61
C HIS A 263 26.37 -8.10 -6.71
N LEU A 264 27.67 -8.23 -6.37
CA LEU A 264 28.38 -7.32 -5.47
C LEU A 264 28.34 -5.84 -5.90
N HIS A 265 28.38 -5.55 -7.21
CA HIS A 265 28.27 -4.17 -7.69
C HIS A 265 26.89 -3.56 -7.40
N ILE A 266 25.81 -4.36 -7.45
CA ILE A 266 24.45 -3.90 -7.12
C ILE A 266 24.32 -3.66 -5.62
N MET A 267 25.07 -4.39 -4.78
CA MET A 267 25.03 -4.17 -3.33
C MET A 267 25.45 -2.78 -2.92
N SER A 268 26.39 -2.15 -3.65
CA SER A 268 26.76 -0.75 -3.40
C SER A 268 25.56 0.20 -3.58
N HIS A 269 24.65 -0.13 -4.49
CA HIS A 269 23.42 0.63 -4.72
C HIS A 269 22.34 0.36 -3.66
N ILE A 270 22.49 -0.65 -2.80
CA ILE A 270 21.51 -0.90 -1.73
C ILE A 270 21.61 0.17 -0.63
N ALA A 271 22.82 0.63 -0.31
CA ALA A 271 22.98 1.73 0.62
C ALA A 271 22.27 3.00 0.11
N GLU A 272 22.43 3.28 -1.19
CA GLU A 272 21.72 4.36 -1.88
C GLU A 272 20.21 4.14 -1.95
N LEU A 273 19.77 2.89 -2.13
CA LEU A 273 18.37 2.50 -2.10
C LEU A 273 17.75 2.80 -0.73
N LEU A 274 18.44 2.46 0.37
CA LEU A 274 17.95 2.78 1.71
C LEU A 274 17.75 4.28 1.87
N ASN A 275 18.61 5.13 1.30
CA ASN A 275 18.43 6.59 1.32
C ASN A 275 17.14 7.06 0.62
N CYS A 276 16.56 6.24 -0.26
CA CYS A 276 15.27 6.50 -0.91
C CYS A 276 14.06 6.12 -0.02
N LEU A 277 14.30 5.47 1.11
CA LEU A 277 13.28 5.06 2.07
C LEU A 277 13.23 6.01 3.27
N ASP A 278 12.08 6.10 3.91
CA ASP A 278 11.91 6.81 5.17
C ASP A 278 12.57 6.00 6.30
N PRO A 279 13.60 6.55 6.99
CA PRO A 279 14.33 5.82 8.04
C PRO A 279 13.49 5.49 9.27
N HIS A 280 12.34 6.15 9.48
CA HIS A 280 11.49 5.91 10.65
C HIS A 280 10.39 4.87 10.41
N GLU A 281 10.17 4.50 9.15
CA GLU A 281 9.12 3.55 8.78
C GLU A 281 9.67 2.13 8.62
N ILE A 282 10.95 1.98 8.27
CA ILE A 282 11.60 0.67 8.09
C ILE A 282 11.93 0.01 9.42
N GLU A 283 11.36 -1.17 9.64
CA GLU A 283 11.54 -1.96 10.86
C GLU A 283 12.26 -3.28 10.59
N LYS A 284 12.21 -3.79 9.35
CA LYS A 284 12.75 -5.11 9.01
C LYS A 284 13.56 -5.06 7.73
N LEU A 285 14.72 -5.72 7.76
CA LEU A 285 15.57 -5.93 6.60
C LEU A 285 15.87 -7.42 6.45
N SER A 286 15.75 -7.96 5.24
CA SER A 286 16.02 -9.38 4.97
C SER A 286 16.71 -9.58 3.63
N THR A 287 17.69 -10.48 3.58
CA THR A 287 18.40 -10.81 2.35
C THR A 287 18.96 -12.23 2.36
N PRO A 288 18.97 -12.94 1.22
CA PRO A 288 19.72 -14.18 1.08
C PRO A 288 21.19 -13.96 0.70
N CYS A 289 21.61 -12.72 0.46
CA CYS A 289 22.90 -12.43 -0.15
C CYS A 289 24.01 -12.23 0.88
N TYR A 290 25.26 -12.45 0.45
CA TYR A 290 26.44 -12.15 1.25
C TYR A 290 26.58 -10.63 1.46
N LEU A 291 26.81 -10.16 2.69
CA LEU A 291 27.01 -8.74 2.98
C LEU A 291 28.49 -8.44 3.26
N PRO A 292 29.24 -7.93 2.27
CA PRO A 292 30.66 -7.63 2.40
C PRO A 292 30.94 -6.42 3.30
N GLY A 293 32.19 -6.24 3.71
CA GLY A 293 32.57 -5.15 4.61
C GLY A 293 32.29 -3.74 4.09
N PHE A 294 32.43 -3.51 2.78
CA PHE A 294 32.09 -2.20 2.22
C PHE A 294 30.59 -1.86 2.38
N PHE A 295 29.70 -2.86 2.27
CA PHE A 295 28.26 -2.68 2.47
C PHE A 295 27.96 -2.36 3.93
N ALA A 296 28.54 -3.15 4.84
CA ALA A 296 28.40 -2.95 6.28
C ALA A 296 28.81 -1.52 6.69
N ASN A 297 29.93 -1.04 6.17
CA ASN A 297 30.46 0.29 6.47
C ASN A 297 29.55 1.43 5.97
N GLN A 298 28.78 1.20 4.91
CA GLN A 298 27.85 2.19 4.37
C GLN A 298 26.49 2.21 5.10
N ILE A 299 26.07 1.08 5.67
CA ILE A 299 24.69 0.91 6.15
C ILE A 299 24.60 0.91 7.67
N PHE A 300 25.50 0.27 8.39
CA PHE A 300 25.34 0.05 9.83
C PHE A 300 25.38 1.35 10.66
N GLY A 301 25.99 2.42 10.13
CA GLY A 301 25.98 3.74 10.74
C GLY A 301 24.72 4.59 10.49
N THR A 302 23.87 4.20 9.52
CA THR A 302 22.72 4.97 9.05
C THR A 302 21.58 5.01 10.07
N GLU A 303 20.69 6.01 9.94
CA GLU A 303 19.45 6.05 10.73
C GLU A 303 18.54 4.88 10.42
N HIS A 304 18.47 4.44 9.15
CA HIS A 304 17.70 3.26 8.74
C HIS A 304 18.10 2.05 9.56
N TRP A 305 19.42 1.77 9.68
CA TRP A 305 19.91 0.64 10.44
C TRP A 305 19.62 0.76 11.94
N LYS A 306 19.84 1.94 12.52
CA LYS A 306 19.62 2.20 13.96
C LYS A 306 18.14 2.04 14.37
N ASN A 307 17.22 2.30 13.44
CA ASN A 307 15.78 2.16 13.67
C ASN A 307 15.25 0.74 13.38
N LEU A 308 16.04 -0.14 12.74
CA LEU A 308 15.63 -1.51 12.50
C LEU A 308 15.33 -2.24 13.81
N LYS A 309 14.29 -3.06 13.76
CA LYS A 309 13.89 -3.98 14.84
C LYS A 309 14.24 -5.43 14.50
N ALA A 310 14.30 -5.77 13.21
CA ALA A 310 14.62 -7.12 12.76
C ALA A 310 15.59 -7.14 11.57
N PHE A 311 16.53 -8.08 11.60
CA PHE A 311 17.47 -8.31 10.50
C PHE A 311 17.66 -9.79 10.22
N THR A 312 17.55 -10.18 8.95
CA THR A 312 17.82 -11.57 8.52
C THR A 312 18.78 -11.58 7.34
N CYS A 313 19.86 -12.33 7.44
CA CYS A 313 20.81 -12.57 6.36
C CYS A 313 21.07 -14.08 6.24
N PHE A 314 20.58 -14.71 5.17
CA PHE A 314 20.73 -16.17 5.02
C PHE A 314 22.14 -16.59 4.58
N SER A 315 22.97 -15.63 4.17
CA SER A 315 24.39 -15.81 3.86
C SER A 315 25.27 -15.11 4.91
N GLU A 316 26.55 -14.97 4.60
CA GLU A 316 27.55 -14.34 5.47
C GLU A 316 27.31 -12.83 5.58
N ALA A 317 27.54 -12.27 6.77
CA ALA A 317 27.45 -10.83 7.03
C ALA A 317 28.73 -10.38 7.75
N TYR A 318 29.41 -9.40 7.17
CA TYR A 318 30.54 -8.73 7.81
C TYR A 318 30.09 -7.90 9.01
N TYR A 319 30.96 -7.75 9.99
CA TYR A 319 30.80 -6.86 11.14
C TYR A 319 32.18 -6.48 11.70
N GLU A 320 32.32 -5.24 12.17
CA GLU A 320 33.51 -4.83 12.93
C GLU A 320 33.29 -5.08 14.43
N ASN A 321 32.18 -4.57 14.96
CA ASN A 321 31.75 -4.76 16.34
C ASN A 321 30.35 -5.38 16.38
N LEU A 322 30.28 -6.65 16.75
CA LEU A 322 29.03 -7.42 16.77
C LEU A 322 27.97 -6.81 17.69
N GLY A 323 28.38 -6.36 18.88
CA GLY A 323 27.47 -5.82 19.89
C GLY A 323 26.91 -4.46 19.50
N ASP A 324 27.74 -3.55 19.00
CA ASP A 324 27.30 -2.23 18.58
C ASP A 324 26.48 -2.28 17.27
N THR A 325 26.79 -3.23 16.39
CA THR A 325 26.10 -3.37 15.10
C THR A 325 24.71 -3.98 15.25
N PHE A 326 24.54 -5.01 16.08
CA PHE A 326 23.31 -5.81 16.12
C PHE A 326 22.60 -5.81 17.48
N GLY A 327 23.20 -5.26 18.54
CA GLY A 327 22.68 -5.37 19.90
C GLY A 327 21.34 -4.67 20.14
N HIS A 328 20.97 -3.67 19.31
CA HIS A 328 19.69 -2.97 19.38
C HIS A 328 18.53 -3.75 18.77
N LEU A 329 18.79 -4.78 17.96
CA LEU A 329 17.77 -5.52 17.25
C LEU A 329 16.95 -6.40 18.20
N ASN A 330 15.63 -6.41 18.00
CA ASN A 330 14.72 -7.29 18.72
C ASN A 330 14.79 -8.72 18.16
N TYR A 331 15.06 -8.85 16.87
CA TYR A 331 15.25 -10.11 16.19
C TYR A 331 16.43 -10.04 15.23
N ALA A 332 17.33 -11.03 15.26
CA ALA A 332 18.30 -11.18 14.19
C ALA A 332 18.64 -12.64 13.90
N HIS A 333 18.85 -12.96 12.63
CA HIS A 333 19.38 -14.24 12.19
C HIS A 333 20.36 -14.05 11.03
N PHE A 334 21.64 -14.34 11.26
CA PHE A 334 22.65 -14.25 10.21
C PHE A 334 23.83 -15.22 10.41
N ARG A 335 24.59 -15.45 9.34
CA ARG A 335 25.91 -16.11 9.43
C ARG A 335 26.98 -15.03 9.53
N PRO A 336 27.79 -14.97 10.58
CA PRO A 336 28.90 -14.01 10.66
C PRO A 336 30.00 -14.37 9.65
N LEU A 337 30.59 -13.38 8.97
CA LEU A 337 31.80 -13.57 8.15
C LEU A 337 33.00 -13.80 9.07
N GLY A 338 33.28 -15.08 9.35
CA GLY A 338 34.18 -15.48 10.42
C GLY A 338 33.47 -15.50 11.78
N PHE A 339 33.63 -16.59 12.53
CA PHE A 339 32.95 -16.72 13.80
C PHE A 339 33.47 -15.71 14.83
N PRO A 340 32.58 -15.05 15.62
CA PRO A 340 33.02 -14.07 16.59
C PRO A 340 33.87 -14.70 17.69
N THR A 341 34.89 -13.99 18.12
CA THR A 341 35.70 -14.37 19.30
C THR A 341 34.83 -14.38 20.56
N ILE A 342 35.26 -15.11 21.60
CA ILE A 342 34.58 -15.13 22.90
C ILE A 342 34.42 -13.70 23.45
N ALA A 343 35.43 -12.85 23.32
CA ALA A 343 35.37 -11.45 23.74
C ALA A 343 34.25 -10.66 23.03
N GLN A 344 34.07 -10.85 21.72
CA GLN A 344 32.99 -10.22 20.97
C GLN A 344 31.61 -10.76 21.37
N LEU A 345 31.49 -12.06 21.67
CA LEU A 345 30.24 -12.65 22.16
C LEU A 345 29.87 -12.15 23.56
N ILE A 346 30.85 -11.91 24.44
CA ILE A 346 30.63 -11.27 25.75
C ILE A 346 30.10 -9.85 25.56
N GLN A 347 30.72 -9.06 24.67
CA GLN A 347 30.25 -7.71 24.39
C GLN A 347 28.82 -7.70 23.82
N LEU A 348 28.52 -8.63 22.89
CA LEU A 348 27.17 -8.82 22.38
C LEU A 348 26.20 -9.15 23.52
N LYS A 349 26.54 -10.11 24.39
CA LYS A 349 25.74 -10.51 25.56
C LYS A 349 25.39 -9.30 26.44
N GLU A 350 26.37 -8.46 26.77
CA GLU A 350 26.17 -7.24 27.57
C GLU A 350 25.18 -6.27 26.91
N LYS A 351 25.27 -6.07 25.59
CA LYS A 351 24.34 -5.23 24.82
C LYS A 351 22.94 -5.84 24.77
N LEU A 352 22.84 -7.15 24.55
CA LEU A 352 21.57 -7.88 24.52
C LEU A 352 20.84 -7.84 25.88
N LEU A 353 21.57 -7.88 27.00
CA LEU A 353 21.00 -7.69 28.34
C LEU A 353 20.41 -6.29 28.57
N GLN A 354 20.81 -5.30 27.77
CA GLN A 354 20.24 -3.95 27.82
C GLN A 354 18.99 -3.82 26.94
N ASN A 355 18.80 -4.71 25.97
CA ASN A 355 17.64 -4.69 25.08
C ASN A 355 16.43 -5.40 25.69
N ARG A 356 15.51 -4.63 26.28
CA ARG A 356 14.27 -5.15 26.89
C ARG A 356 13.29 -5.79 25.90
N ASN A 357 13.42 -5.46 24.61
CA ASN A 357 12.55 -5.95 23.55
C ASN A 357 13.16 -7.12 22.76
N LEU A 358 14.33 -7.62 23.20
CA LEU A 358 15.00 -8.75 22.56
C LEU A 358 14.15 -10.01 22.61
N LYS A 359 13.81 -10.50 21.41
CA LYS A 359 13.14 -11.79 21.22
C LYS A 359 14.17 -12.89 20.96
N LEU A 360 14.99 -12.73 19.92
CA LEU A 360 15.95 -13.76 19.50
C LEU A 360 17.11 -13.16 18.68
N MET A 361 18.33 -13.55 18.99
CA MET A 361 19.53 -13.30 18.17
C MET A 361 20.16 -14.66 17.84
N LYS A 362 20.24 -15.01 16.56
CA LYS A 362 20.75 -16.31 16.07
C LYS A 362 21.95 -16.09 15.15
N LEU A 363 23.10 -16.61 15.57
CA LEU A 363 24.35 -16.63 14.80
C LEU A 363 24.55 -18.05 14.25
N SER A 364 24.41 -18.24 12.95
CA SER A 364 24.58 -19.55 12.31
C SER A 364 26.00 -19.72 11.79
N HIS A 365 26.77 -20.65 12.34
CA HIS A 365 28.14 -20.94 11.88
C HIS A 365 28.53 -22.37 12.29
N GLY A 366 29.32 -23.06 11.46
CA GLY A 366 29.83 -24.38 11.82
C GLY A 366 30.91 -24.26 12.88
N LEU A 367 30.68 -24.83 14.06
CA LEU A 367 31.60 -24.77 15.20
C LEU A 367 32.29 -26.10 15.41
N GLU A 368 33.59 -26.04 15.67
CA GLU A 368 34.35 -27.19 16.12
C GLU A 368 33.99 -27.55 17.56
N ARG A 369 34.14 -28.83 17.91
CA ARG A 369 33.85 -29.32 19.27
C ARG A 369 34.60 -28.55 20.36
N LYS A 370 35.83 -28.11 20.08
CA LYS A 370 36.64 -27.31 21.00
C LYS A 370 35.99 -25.95 21.27
N GLU A 371 35.56 -25.25 20.23
CA GLU A 371 34.88 -23.95 20.33
C GLU A 371 33.55 -24.07 21.09
N ILE A 372 32.76 -25.13 20.80
CA ILE A 372 31.52 -25.42 21.51
C ILE A 372 31.79 -25.58 23.02
N ASN A 373 32.81 -26.35 23.40
CA ASN A 373 33.15 -26.56 24.80
C ASN A 373 33.63 -25.28 25.49
N GLU A 374 34.47 -24.48 24.82
CA GLU A 374 34.92 -23.19 25.33
C GLU A 374 33.76 -22.23 25.55
N LEU A 375 32.85 -22.09 24.58
CA LEU A 375 31.66 -21.26 24.71
C LEU A 375 30.73 -21.76 25.82
N ARG A 376 30.45 -23.06 25.88
CA ARG A 376 29.59 -23.63 26.93
C ARG A 376 30.16 -23.42 28.32
N THR A 377 31.48 -23.58 28.46
CA THR A 377 32.17 -23.29 29.72
C THR A 377 32.02 -21.81 30.09
N HIS A 378 32.22 -20.91 29.13
CA HIS A 378 32.15 -19.46 29.37
C HIS A 378 30.73 -18.98 29.71
N PHE A 379 29.71 -19.53 29.06
CA PHE A 379 28.30 -19.19 29.29
C PHE A 379 27.63 -20.07 30.36
N GLU A 380 28.41 -20.89 31.08
CA GLU A 380 27.93 -21.81 32.13
C GLU A 380 26.80 -22.75 31.66
N GLN A 381 26.80 -23.10 30.38
CA GLN A 381 25.84 -24.03 29.79
C GLN A 381 26.21 -25.47 30.17
N ILE A 382 25.47 -26.03 31.14
CA ILE A 382 25.55 -27.44 31.51
C ILE A 382 24.93 -28.27 30.39
N SER A 383 25.62 -29.30 29.90
CA SER A 383 25.13 -30.17 28.82
C SER A 383 23.90 -31.00 29.26
N ASP A 384 22.70 -30.41 29.25
CA ASP A 384 21.44 -31.13 29.41
C ASP A 384 20.64 -31.07 28.09
N SER A 385 20.39 -32.23 27.50
CA SER A 385 19.60 -32.37 26.27
C SER A 385 18.13 -32.00 26.46
N LYS A 386 17.65 -31.89 27.71
CA LYS A 386 16.25 -31.55 28.02
C LYS A 386 15.96 -30.06 28.07
N THR A 387 16.99 -29.22 28.27
CA THR A 387 16.83 -27.76 28.36
C THR A 387 17.92 -27.06 27.53
N PRO A 388 17.72 -26.88 26.21
CA PRO A 388 18.77 -26.35 25.33
C PRO A 388 19.20 -24.92 25.70
N PHE A 389 18.32 -24.14 26.32
CA PHE A 389 18.59 -22.76 26.71
C PHE A 389 18.95 -22.65 28.19
N HIS A 390 20.11 -22.08 28.49
CA HIS A 390 20.57 -21.80 29.85
C HIS A 390 20.40 -20.33 30.17
N VAL A 391 19.79 -20.02 31.31
CA VAL A 391 19.66 -18.64 31.79
C VAL A 391 21.03 -18.18 32.27
N VAL A 392 21.57 -17.17 31.60
CA VAL A 392 22.76 -16.48 32.07
C VAL A 392 22.35 -15.65 33.29
N PRO A 393 22.99 -15.83 34.46
CA PRO A 393 22.65 -15.07 35.65
C PRO A 393 22.91 -13.58 35.37
N ALA A 394 21.83 -12.82 35.27
CA ALA A 394 21.87 -11.37 35.28
C ALA A 394 20.98 -10.89 36.42
N THR A 395 21.53 -9.96 37.21
CA THR A 395 20.92 -9.43 38.44
C THR A 395 19.44 -9.12 38.26
N ASP A 396 18.64 -9.63 39.21
CA ASP A 396 17.26 -9.43 39.66
C ASP A 396 16.12 -9.12 38.67
N GLN A 397 16.36 -8.68 37.42
CA GLN A 397 15.30 -8.32 36.46
C GLN A 397 15.64 -8.55 34.98
N LYS A 398 16.81 -9.11 34.64
CA LYS A 398 17.22 -9.35 33.24
C LYS A 398 17.45 -10.83 33.02
N THR A 399 16.64 -11.49 32.21
CA THR A 399 16.87 -12.88 31.81
C THR A 399 17.31 -12.92 30.34
N LEU A 400 18.51 -13.46 30.11
CA LEU A 400 19.01 -13.81 28.79
C LEU A 400 19.27 -15.30 28.80
N SER A 401 18.70 -16.03 27.85
CA SER A 401 18.98 -17.46 27.71
C SER A 401 19.88 -17.71 26.52
N VAL A 402 20.85 -18.60 26.67
CA VAL A 402 21.83 -18.93 25.63
C VAL A 402 21.71 -20.40 25.24
N PHE A 403 21.76 -20.67 23.93
CA PHE A 403 21.85 -22.00 23.35
C PHE A 403 23.05 -22.08 22.42
N ILE A 404 23.92 -23.06 22.65
CA ILE A 404 25.12 -23.31 21.84
C ILE A 404 25.09 -24.74 21.30
N ASP A 405 25.14 -24.86 19.99
CA ASP A 405 25.23 -26.10 19.24
C ASP A 405 26.25 -25.97 18.09
N SER A 406 26.60 -27.09 17.47
CA SER A 406 27.55 -27.23 16.37
C SER A 406 27.32 -26.36 15.15
N SER A 407 26.11 -25.79 14.98
CA SER A 407 25.77 -24.95 13.84
C SER A 407 25.24 -23.57 14.23
N VAL A 408 25.09 -23.30 15.54
CA VAL A 408 24.36 -22.11 16.00
C VAL A 408 24.74 -21.69 17.41
N VAL A 409 24.86 -20.37 17.59
CA VAL A 409 24.75 -19.71 18.90
C VAL A 409 23.50 -18.83 18.88
N ALA A 410 22.61 -19.04 19.85
CA ALA A 410 21.38 -18.28 19.96
C ALA A 410 21.23 -17.64 21.35
N PHE A 411 20.83 -16.38 21.36
CA PHE A 411 20.46 -15.63 22.56
C PHE A 411 18.97 -15.30 22.53
N LYS A 412 18.27 -15.59 23.61
CA LYS A 412 16.83 -15.35 23.78
C LYS A 412 16.63 -14.35 24.92
N GLY A 413 15.92 -13.26 24.65
CA GLY A 413 15.65 -12.24 25.66
C GLY A 413 14.41 -12.54 26.52
N PRO A 414 14.07 -11.62 27.45
CA PRO A 414 13.10 -11.87 28.51
C PRO A 414 11.64 -11.94 28.02
N CYS A 415 11.33 -11.39 26.84
CA CYS A 415 9.95 -11.29 26.33
C CYS A 415 9.44 -12.53 25.60
N CYS A 416 10.22 -13.61 25.48
CA CYS A 416 9.81 -14.80 24.74
C CYS A 416 9.22 -15.90 25.64
N GLN A 417 7.89 -15.87 25.85
CA GLN A 417 7.09 -16.98 26.44
C GLN A 417 6.77 -18.11 25.45
N ILE A 418 7.68 -18.45 24.53
CA ILE A 418 7.42 -19.52 23.56
C ILE A 418 7.68 -20.88 24.23
N SER A 419 6.66 -21.75 24.24
CA SER A 419 6.68 -23.11 24.80
C SER A 419 7.33 -24.11 23.84
N PHE A 420 8.12 -25.03 24.41
CA PHE A 420 9.22 -25.74 23.72
C PHE A 420 8.87 -26.98 22.88
N CYS A 421 7.60 -27.35 22.72
CA CYS A 421 7.26 -28.63 22.06
C CYS A 421 7.15 -28.57 20.52
N GLY A 422 6.99 -27.40 19.90
CA GLY A 422 6.88 -27.26 18.43
C GLY A 422 8.18 -26.90 17.70
N ASP A 423 9.07 -26.16 18.36
CA ASP A 423 10.14 -25.41 17.66
C ASP A 423 11.51 -26.10 17.63
N ILE A 424 11.68 -27.28 18.23
CA ILE A 424 12.91 -28.06 18.04
C ILE A 424 13.05 -28.45 16.55
N ALA A 425 11.94 -28.63 15.83
CA ALA A 425 11.92 -28.80 14.38
C ALA A 425 12.35 -27.52 13.62
N MET A 426 12.13 -26.31 14.16
CA MET A 426 12.63 -25.05 13.59
C MET A 426 14.08 -24.72 14.00
N LEU A 427 14.56 -25.27 15.12
CA LEU A 427 15.93 -25.09 15.60
C LEU A 427 16.92 -26.06 14.95
N GLY A 428 16.50 -27.30 14.66
CA GLY A 428 17.28 -28.30 13.93
C GLY A 428 16.88 -28.51 12.46
N GLY A 429 15.80 -27.90 12.00
CA GLY A 429 15.33 -28.02 10.62
C GLY A 429 16.11 -27.13 9.67
N THR A 430 16.51 -27.71 8.54
CA THR A 430 17.13 -27.05 7.39
C THR A 430 16.17 -26.04 6.74
N GLY A 431 15.84 -24.93 7.40
CA GLY A 431 14.98 -23.88 6.88
C GLY A 431 13.62 -24.31 6.29
N SER A 432 13.20 -25.57 6.44
CA SER A 432 12.30 -26.21 5.47
C SER A 432 10.84 -25.79 5.62
N GLU A 433 10.46 -25.16 6.73
CA GLU A 433 9.11 -24.66 6.98
C GLU A 433 8.93 -23.19 6.58
N PHE A 434 10.01 -22.39 6.61
CA PHE A 434 10.04 -21.08 5.96
C PHE A 434 10.27 -21.24 4.44
N TYR A 435 11.07 -22.21 4.01
CA TYR A 435 10.95 -22.81 2.68
C TYR A 435 9.57 -23.45 2.50
N GLY A 436 8.85 -23.91 3.51
CA GLY A 436 7.50 -24.46 3.33
C GLY A 436 6.55 -23.42 2.72
N THR A 437 6.67 -22.16 3.15
CA THR A 437 5.90 -21.03 2.64
C THR A 437 6.58 -20.38 1.41
N LEU A 438 7.91 -20.16 1.43
CA LEU A 438 8.66 -19.60 0.28
C LEU A 438 8.92 -20.59 -0.87
N HIS A 439 8.85 -21.89 -0.62
CA HIS A 439 9.04 -23.01 -1.56
C HIS A 439 7.68 -23.61 -1.99
N LYS A 440 6.60 -23.44 -1.20
CA LYS A 440 5.23 -23.41 -1.78
C LYS A 440 5.05 -22.19 -2.68
N GLU A 441 5.64 -21.04 -2.35
CA GLU A 441 5.74 -19.93 -3.30
C GLU A 441 6.72 -20.24 -4.45
N ARG A 442 7.85 -20.93 -4.24
CA ARG A 442 8.79 -21.33 -5.33
C ARG A 442 8.21 -22.40 -6.26
N ASN A 443 7.34 -23.29 -5.76
CA ASN A 443 6.67 -24.33 -6.54
C ASN A 443 5.30 -23.87 -7.08
N GLY A 444 4.62 -22.94 -6.40
CA GLY A 444 3.57 -22.12 -7.00
C GLY A 444 4.14 -21.22 -8.10
N ASP A 445 5.40 -20.81 -7.93
CA ASP A 445 6.18 -20.05 -8.90
C ASP A 445 6.89 -20.94 -9.95
N LEU A 446 6.78 -22.28 -9.89
CA LEU A 446 7.16 -23.15 -11.01
C LEU A 446 6.16 -23.04 -12.17
N MET A 447 5.00 -22.40 -11.97
CA MET A 447 4.18 -21.91 -13.08
C MET A 447 4.85 -20.76 -13.86
N TRP A 448 5.93 -20.14 -13.37
CA TRP A 448 6.67 -19.12 -14.13
C TRP A 448 7.61 -19.71 -15.19
N TYR A 449 7.85 -21.03 -15.15
CA TYR A 449 8.60 -21.74 -16.19
C TYR A 449 7.70 -22.43 -17.24
N HIS A 450 6.37 -22.45 -17.06
CA HIS A 450 5.45 -23.18 -17.95
C HIS A 450 4.67 -22.34 -18.97
N PHE A 451 4.93 -21.04 -19.10
CA PHE A 451 4.51 -20.27 -20.28
C PHE A 451 5.64 -20.24 -21.33
N TYR A 452 6.01 -21.42 -21.82
CA TYR A 452 6.68 -21.60 -23.09
C TYR A 452 5.78 -22.47 -23.96
N TYR A 453 4.83 -21.83 -24.65
CA TYR A 453 4.39 -22.09 -26.02
C TYR A 453 3.64 -20.86 -26.54
#